data_AF-A0A6I0DP47-F1
#
_entry.id   AF-A0A6I0DP47-F1
#
_cell.length_a   1.000
_cell.length_b   1.000
_cell.length_c   1.000
_cell.angle_alpha   90.00
_cell.angle_beta   90.00
_cell.angle_gamma   90.00
#
_symmetry.space_group_name_H-M   'P 1'
#
loop_
_entity.id
_entity.type
_entity.pdbx_description
1 polymer ?
#
loop_
_entity_poly.entity_id
_entity_poly.type
_entity_poly.pdbx_seq_one_letter_code
_entity_poly.pdbx_strand_id
1 'polypeptide(L)'
;MRGEIIGVWSETWREIWSKLAKHPDAPEDLFCELYRELVGAFEIVPDVTTLADIVDQSDQARSAFRKTKATAFRGELALLEFMERAHGIAADLGGDPLANRYFLLIDAFLEKYSLRYDLRRPFSLNPTLSGVFARLIRDLKEATSRDADLHPLMVEFEEAVRDLRADRSPGRIKTCIQKQVNLLEAIGQRCPGVNANTLGQICDQVGTWPHNKVKDAMKEMYRFASDYPGIRHGGNANNRIREIEMRDLVSVTVLLAGFTPYLTDLLNSDNIYRGA
;
A
#
# COMPACT_ATOMS: atom_id res chain seq x y z
N MET A 1 2.29 10.09 4.13
CA MET A 1 1.55 10.11 2.85
C MET A 1 1.28 8.66 2.46
N ARG A 2 0.03 8.26 2.17
CA ARG A 2 -0.34 6.84 1.95
C ARG A 2 0.09 6.28 0.58
N GLY A 3 0.62 7.15 -0.30
CA GLY A 3 0.87 6.83 -1.70
C GLY A 3 -0.43 6.67 -2.51
N GLU A 4 -1.57 7.07 -1.95
CA GLU A 4 -2.92 6.83 -2.46
C GLU A 4 -3.56 8.13 -2.91
N ILE A 5 -4.40 8.07 -3.95
CA ILE A 5 -5.09 9.23 -4.55
C ILE A 5 -5.99 9.90 -3.52
N ILE A 6 -6.72 9.12 -2.71
CA ILE A 6 -7.62 9.66 -1.68
C ILE A 6 -6.89 10.58 -0.69
N GLY A 7 -5.63 10.27 -0.38
CA GLY A 7 -4.79 11.06 0.52
C GLY A 7 -4.34 12.40 -0.06
N VAL A 8 -4.46 12.59 -1.37
CA VAL A 8 -4.09 13.82 -2.10
C VAL A 8 -5.25 14.32 -2.97
N TRP A 9 -6.49 13.91 -2.67
CA TRP A 9 -7.66 14.24 -3.49
C TRP A 9 -7.83 15.76 -3.73
N SER A 10 -7.56 16.59 -2.71
CA SER A 10 -7.65 18.05 -2.83
C SER A 10 -6.74 18.62 -3.93
N GLU A 11 -5.62 17.97 -4.22
CA GLU A 11 -4.67 18.40 -5.24
C GLU A 11 -5.15 18.05 -6.65
N THR A 12 -6.01 17.04 -6.81
CA THR A 12 -6.50 16.60 -8.13
C THR A 12 -7.23 17.73 -8.86
N TRP A 13 -7.91 18.62 -8.13
CA TRP A 13 -8.56 19.78 -8.74
C TRP A 13 -7.56 20.65 -9.50
N ARG A 14 -6.49 21.11 -8.84
CA ARG A 14 -5.50 21.99 -9.45
C ARG A 14 -4.69 21.25 -10.51
N GLU A 15 -4.37 19.98 -10.26
CA GLU A 15 -3.40 19.26 -11.07
C GLU A 15 -4.00 18.57 -12.29
N ILE A 16 -5.26 18.14 -12.22
CA ILE A 16 -5.94 17.35 -13.24
C ILE A 16 -7.17 18.11 -13.73
N TRP A 17 -8.22 18.20 -12.91
CA TRP A 17 -9.56 18.58 -13.36
C TRP A 17 -9.65 20.00 -13.92
N SER A 18 -9.02 20.97 -13.26
CA SER A 18 -9.00 22.36 -13.74
C SER A 18 -8.15 22.56 -15.00
N LYS A 19 -7.17 21.67 -15.26
CA LYS A 19 -6.37 21.69 -16.49
C LYS A 19 -7.07 20.97 -17.63
N LEU A 20 -7.81 19.89 -17.33
CA LEU A 20 -8.62 19.15 -18.29
C LEU A 20 -9.75 20.04 -18.82
N ALA A 21 -10.47 20.73 -17.93
CA ALA A 21 -11.57 21.63 -18.29
C ALA A 21 -11.16 22.89 -19.08
N LYS A 22 -9.86 23.18 -19.17
CA LYS A 22 -9.32 24.27 -19.99
C LYS A 22 -8.90 23.81 -21.38
N HIS A 23 -9.02 22.51 -21.67
CA HIS A 23 -8.71 21.97 -22.98
C HIS A 23 -9.71 22.50 -24.01
N PRO A 24 -9.28 22.84 -25.25
CA PRO A 24 -10.20 23.33 -26.29
C PRO A 24 -11.36 22.37 -26.60
N ASP A 25 -11.10 21.06 -26.52
CA ASP A 25 -12.08 20.02 -26.80
C ASP A 25 -12.88 19.58 -25.56
N ALA A 26 -12.76 20.29 -24.42
CA ALA A 26 -13.58 20.00 -23.24
C ALA A 26 -14.98 20.62 -23.40
N PRO A 27 -16.07 19.82 -23.42
CA PRO A 27 -17.40 20.37 -23.53
C PRO A 27 -17.90 20.99 -22.21
N GLU A 28 -18.94 21.81 -22.32
CA GLU A 28 -19.53 22.51 -21.17
C GLU A 28 -20.13 21.55 -20.13
N ASP A 29 -20.63 20.39 -20.55
CA ASP A 29 -21.26 19.37 -19.71
C ASP A 29 -20.27 18.35 -19.12
N LEU A 30 -18.94 18.51 -19.33
CA LEU A 30 -17.92 17.60 -18.81
C LEU A 30 -18.07 17.33 -17.30
N PHE A 31 -18.32 18.36 -16.50
CA PHE A 31 -18.48 18.19 -15.05
C PHE A 31 -19.84 17.61 -14.66
N CYS A 32 -20.86 17.68 -15.52
CA CYS A 32 -22.13 16.99 -15.30
C CYS A 32 -21.90 15.48 -15.33
N GLU A 33 -21.22 14.98 -16.37
CA GLU A 33 -20.90 13.55 -16.50
C GLU A 33 -19.88 13.10 -15.44
N LEU A 34 -18.80 13.87 -15.22
CA LEU A 34 -17.81 13.53 -14.20
C LEU A 34 -18.40 13.51 -12.79
N TYR A 35 -19.30 14.43 -12.44
CA TYR A 35 -19.92 14.43 -11.11
C TYR A 35 -20.93 13.28 -10.96
N ARG A 36 -21.70 12.99 -12.02
CA ARG A 36 -22.59 11.83 -12.05
C ARG A 36 -21.84 10.52 -11.77
N GLU A 37 -20.68 10.36 -12.38
CA GLU A 37 -19.81 9.19 -12.17
C GLU A 37 -19.12 9.21 -10.79
N LEU A 38 -18.65 10.39 -10.34
CA LEU A 38 -17.98 10.54 -9.04
C LEU A 38 -18.85 10.10 -7.87
N VAL A 39 -20.17 10.33 -7.97
CA VAL A 39 -21.14 9.94 -6.95
C VAL A 39 -21.15 8.42 -6.69
N GLY A 40 -20.82 7.59 -7.67
CA GLY A 40 -20.68 6.14 -7.49
C GLY A 40 -19.53 5.75 -6.53
N ALA A 41 -18.58 6.66 -6.31
CA ALA A 41 -17.47 6.47 -5.37
C ALA A 41 -17.81 6.92 -3.94
N PHE A 42 -18.95 7.58 -3.70
CA PHE A 42 -19.30 8.12 -2.39
C PHE A 42 -19.77 7.06 -1.39
N GLU A 43 -19.47 7.29 -0.11
CA GLU A 43 -19.98 6.50 1.02
C GLU A 43 -21.49 6.64 1.14
N ILE A 44 -21.97 7.88 1.03
CA ILE A 44 -23.39 8.20 1.04
C ILE A 44 -23.73 8.79 -0.33
N VAL A 45 -24.47 8.02 -1.11
CA VAL A 45 -24.94 8.40 -2.44
C VAL A 45 -26.11 9.38 -2.27
N PRO A 46 -26.09 10.57 -2.91
CA PRO A 46 -27.24 11.47 -2.96
C PRO A 46 -28.45 10.77 -3.60
N ASP A 47 -29.66 11.19 -3.21
CA ASP A 47 -30.86 10.71 -3.88
C ASP A 47 -30.94 11.20 -5.34
N VAL A 48 -31.78 10.55 -6.12
CA VAL A 48 -31.91 10.79 -7.57
C VAL A 48 -32.30 12.25 -7.87
N THR A 49 -33.14 12.86 -7.04
CA THR A 49 -33.59 14.25 -7.25
C THR A 49 -32.46 15.23 -6.98
N THR A 50 -31.75 15.08 -5.86
CA THR A 50 -30.57 15.90 -5.55
C THR A 50 -29.49 15.75 -6.61
N LEU A 51 -29.26 14.54 -7.12
CA LEU A 51 -28.30 14.31 -8.20
C LEU A 51 -28.72 15.04 -9.49
N ALA A 52 -29.98 14.90 -9.89
CA ALA A 52 -30.54 15.55 -11.09
C ALA A 52 -30.38 17.08 -11.02
N ASP A 53 -30.77 17.69 -9.89
CA ASP A 53 -30.67 19.14 -9.67
C ASP A 53 -29.24 19.67 -9.85
N ILE A 54 -28.23 18.88 -9.49
CA ILE A 54 -26.82 19.25 -9.64
C ILE A 54 -26.33 19.06 -11.07
N VAL A 55 -26.63 17.91 -11.71
CA VAL A 55 -26.08 17.56 -13.03
C VAL A 55 -26.78 18.27 -14.18
N ASP A 56 -27.99 18.79 -13.98
CA ASP A 56 -28.71 19.58 -14.98
C ASP A 56 -28.09 20.99 -15.19
N GLN A 57 -27.16 21.40 -14.33
CA GLN A 57 -26.50 22.70 -14.40
C GLN A 57 -24.98 22.57 -14.32
N SER A 58 -24.27 22.85 -15.42
CA SER A 58 -22.80 22.72 -15.52
C SER A 58 -22.03 23.42 -14.39
N ASP A 59 -22.40 24.67 -14.07
CA ASP A 59 -21.74 25.42 -12.99
C ASP A 59 -21.97 24.79 -11.61
N GLN A 60 -23.15 24.22 -11.36
CA GLN A 60 -23.43 23.51 -10.12
C GLN A 60 -22.64 22.20 -10.03
N ALA A 61 -22.65 21.39 -11.09
CA ALA A 61 -21.90 20.14 -11.16
C ALA A 61 -20.39 20.37 -10.95
N ARG A 62 -19.83 21.39 -11.61
CA ARG A 62 -18.43 21.79 -11.43
C ARG A 62 -18.11 22.25 -10.01
N SER A 63 -19.00 23.04 -9.41
CA SER A 63 -18.87 23.53 -8.03
C SER A 63 -18.94 22.39 -7.03
N ALA A 64 -19.89 21.46 -7.21
CA ALA A 64 -20.07 20.27 -6.38
C ALA A 64 -18.86 19.32 -6.49
N PHE A 65 -18.40 19.04 -7.71
CA PHE A 65 -17.19 18.26 -7.96
C PHE A 65 -15.98 18.84 -7.22
N ARG A 66 -15.72 20.14 -7.39
CA ARG A 66 -14.60 20.83 -6.73
C ARG A 66 -14.67 20.78 -5.20
N LYS A 67 -15.88 20.87 -4.63
CA LYS A 67 -16.10 20.90 -3.17
C LYS A 67 -16.03 19.51 -2.53
N THR A 68 -16.03 18.45 -3.31
CA THR A 68 -15.95 17.07 -2.82
C THR A 68 -14.66 16.88 -2.03
N LYS A 69 -14.79 16.42 -0.78
CA LYS A 69 -13.66 16.13 0.12
C LYS A 69 -13.35 14.64 0.10
N ALA A 70 -12.11 14.28 0.45
CA ALA A 70 -11.68 12.89 0.56
C ALA A 70 -12.58 12.05 1.50
N THR A 71 -13.16 12.67 2.53
CA THR A 71 -14.07 12.02 3.50
C THR A 71 -15.43 11.63 2.90
N ALA A 72 -15.74 12.03 1.66
CA ALA A 72 -16.98 11.64 0.99
C ALA A 72 -16.89 10.24 0.36
N PHE A 73 -15.69 9.72 0.10
CA PHE A 73 -15.48 8.47 -0.62
C PHE A 73 -15.54 7.25 0.29
N ARG A 74 -16.01 6.12 -0.27
CA ARG A 74 -16.00 4.79 0.38
C ARG A 74 -14.60 4.28 0.65
N GLY A 75 -13.68 4.60 -0.26
CA GLY A 75 -12.32 4.08 -0.21
C GLY A 75 -11.52 4.44 -1.45
N GLU A 76 -10.26 4.05 -1.43
CA GLU A 76 -9.32 4.24 -2.52
C GLU A 76 -9.74 3.45 -3.76
N LEU A 77 -10.22 2.21 -3.59
CA LEU A 77 -10.63 1.37 -4.73
C LEU A 77 -11.74 2.02 -5.55
N ALA A 78 -12.78 2.53 -4.88
CA ALA A 78 -13.89 3.22 -5.55
C ALA A 78 -13.41 4.48 -6.29
N LEU A 79 -12.39 5.16 -5.74
CA LEU A 79 -11.79 6.33 -6.38
C LEU A 79 -10.94 5.96 -7.60
N LEU A 80 -10.20 4.84 -7.56
CA LEU A 80 -9.45 4.33 -8.71
C LEU A 80 -10.40 3.97 -9.85
N GLU A 81 -11.49 3.27 -9.55
CA GLU A 81 -12.52 2.95 -10.54
C GLU A 81 -13.12 4.20 -11.18
N PHE A 82 -13.43 5.23 -10.37
CA PHE A 82 -13.87 6.52 -10.88
C PHE A 82 -12.82 7.14 -11.83
N MET A 83 -11.54 7.13 -11.45
CA MET A 83 -10.47 7.68 -12.29
C MET A 83 -10.37 6.94 -13.63
N GLU A 84 -10.54 5.62 -13.63
CA GLU A 84 -10.57 4.83 -14.87
C GLU A 84 -11.82 5.14 -15.73
N ARG A 85 -13.00 5.25 -15.12
CA ARG A 85 -14.25 5.61 -15.82
C ARG A 85 -14.24 7.04 -16.36
N ALA A 86 -13.58 7.97 -15.66
CA ALA A 86 -13.38 9.35 -16.13
C ALA A 86 -12.60 9.43 -17.45
N HIS A 87 -11.70 8.48 -17.73
CA HIS A 87 -11.06 8.39 -19.04
C HIS A 87 -12.06 8.03 -20.15
N GLY A 88 -12.98 7.10 -19.88
CA GLY A 88 -14.08 6.77 -20.80
C GLY A 88 -14.95 8.00 -21.11
N ILE A 89 -15.35 8.73 -20.07
CA ILE A 89 -16.11 9.99 -20.21
C ILE A 89 -15.34 11.01 -21.06
N ALA A 90 -14.03 11.19 -20.83
CA ALA A 90 -13.22 12.10 -21.62
C ALA A 90 -13.14 11.69 -23.10
N ALA A 91 -13.09 10.39 -23.38
CA ALA A 91 -13.08 9.84 -24.73
C ALA A 91 -14.44 10.01 -25.43
N ASP A 92 -15.54 9.73 -24.73
CA ASP A 92 -16.89 9.83 -25.30
C ASP A 92 -17.27 11.29 -25.62
N LEU A 93 -16.85 12.22 -24.76
CA LEU A 93 -17.20 13.64 -24.87
C LEU A 93 -16.27 14.45 -25.79
N GLY A 94 -14.95 14.22 -25.70
CA GLY A 94 -13.94 15.02 -26.39
C GLY A 94 -13.00 14.22 -27.29
N GLY A 95 -13.29 12.94 -27.52
CA GLY A 95 -12.49 12.04 -28.35
C GLY A 95 -11.09 11.78 -27.80
N ASP A 96 -10.24 11.24 -28.68
CA ASP A 96 -8.83 10.95 -28.39
C ASP A 96 -8.04 12.15 -27.83
N PRO A 97 -8.23 13.41 -28.30
CA PRO A 97 -7.49 14.55 -27.76
C PRO A 97 -7.72 14.77 -26.26
N LEU A 98 -8.99 14.76 -25.82
CA LEU A 98 -9.34 15.01 -24.42
C LEU A 98 -8.96 13.81 -23.53
N ALA A 99 -9.20 12.59 -24.02
CA ALA A 99 -8.79 11.35 -23.33
C ALA A 99 -7.27 11.28 -23.13
N ASN A 100 -6.49 11.56 -24.17
CA ASN A 100 -5.03 11.59 -24.08
C ASN A 100 -4.54 12.74 -23.17
N ARG A 101 -5.22 13.89 -23.16
CA ARG A 101 -4.93 14.95 -22.21
C ARG A 101 -5.15 14.50 -20.76
N TYR A 102 -6.24 13.80 -20.49
CA TYR A 102 -6.50 13.23 -19.17
C TYR A 102 -5.42 12.21 -18.76
N PHE A 103 -5.05 11.30 -19.67
CA PHE A 103 -3.96 10.34 -19.47
C PHE A 103 -2.66 11.04 -19.02
N LEU A 104 -2.20 12.06 -19.76
CA LEU A 104 -0.95 12.76 -19.46
C LEU A 104 -1.01 13.53 -18.13
N LEU A 105 -2.17 14.07 -17.76
CA LEU A 105 -2.36 14.75 -16.49
C LEU A 105 -2.30 13.78 -15.30
N ILE A 106 -2.86 12.58 -15.47
CA ILE A 106 -2.84 11.52 -14.46
C ILE A 106 -1.42 10.99 -14.30
N ASP A 107 -0.73 10.68 -15.41
CA ASP A 107 0.66 10.21 -15.39
C ASP A 107 1.59 11.17 -14.62
N ALA A 108 1.54 12.45 -14.97
CA ALA A 108 2.30 13.49 -14.28
C ALA A 108 1.90 13.66 -12.80
N PHE A 109 0.62 13.42 -12.46
CA PHE A 109 0.15 13.48 -11.08
C PHE A 109 0.67 12.32 -10.25
N LEU A 110 0.63 11.09 -10.79
CA LEU A 110 1.16 9.89 -10.14
C LEU A 110 2.64 10.07 -9.81
N GLU A 111 3.44 10.54 -10.78
CA GLU A 111 4.87 10.82 -10.58
C GLU A 111 5.09 11.91 -9.52
N LYS A 112 4.42 13.06 -9.65
CA LYS A 112 4.59 14.22 -8.78
C LYS A 112 4.35 13.92 -7.30
N TYR A 113 3.34 13.10 -7.00
CA TYR A 113 3.00 12.74 -5.61
C TYR A 113 3.56 11.36 -5.20
N SER A 114 4.38 10.74 -6.06
CA SER A 114 4.97 9.41 -5.85
C SER A 114 3.91 8.39 -5.42
N LEU A 115 2.80 8.38 -6.15
CA LEU A 115 1.67 7.52 -5.87
C LEU A 115 1.99 6.07 -6.26
N ARG A 116 1.28 5.13 -5.65
CA ARG A 116 1.56 3.70 -5.70
C ARG A 116 1.09 3.01 -6.98
N TYR A 117 0.80 3.76 -8.04
CA TYR A 117 0.18 3.25 -9.26
C TYR A 117 1.00 3.58 -10.49
N ASP A 118 1.09 2.61 -11.41
CA ASP A 118 1.54 2.81 -12.78
C ASP A 118 0.32 2.93 -13.69
N LEU A 119 0.35 3.91 -14.59
CA LEU A 119 -0.68 4.08 -15.61
C LEU A 119 -0.37 3.24 -16.85
N ARG A 120 -1.33 2.43 -17.30
CA ARG A 120 -1.23 1.59 -18.50
C ARG A 120 -2.27 1.99 -19.54
N ARG A 121 -1.96 1.77 -20.82
CA ARG A 121 -2.90 2.01 -21.93
C ARG A 121 -3.92 0.85 -22.06
N PRO A 122 -5.17 1.09 -22.49
CA PRO A 122 -5.72 2.40 -22.89
C PRO A 122 -5.86 3.38 -21.71
N PHE A 123 -6.34 2.93 -20.55
CA PHE A 123 -6.21 3.64 -19.27
C PHE A 123 -6.52 2.67 -18.11
N SER A 124 -5.51 2.27 -17.35
CA SER A 124 -5.70 1.53 -16.08
C SER A 124 -4.63 1.85 -15.05
N LEU A 125 -5.04 1.95 -13.79
CA LEU A 125 -4.19 2.28 -12.64
C LEU A 125 -3.80 0.99 -11.93
N ASN A 126 -2.54 0.59 -12.09
CA ASN A 126 -2.06 -0.70 -11.60
C ASN A 126 -1.14 -0.49 -10.41
N PRO A 127 -1.34 -1.18 -9.27
CA PRO A 127 -0.43 -1.09 -8.13
C PRO A 127 1.03 -1.42 -8.53
N THR A 128 1.97 -0.60 -8.12
CA THR A 128 3.40 -0.89 -8.28
C THR A 128 3.87 -1.88 -7.23
N LEU A 129 4.91 -2.66 -7.55
CA LEU A 129 5.50 -3.59 -6.60
C LEU A 129 5.99 -2.89 -5.32
N SER A 130 6.67 -1.74 -5.47
CA SER A 130 7.09 -0.90 -4.35
C SER A 130 5.89 -0.39 -3.53
N GLY A 131 4.79 -0.04 -4.20
CA GLY A 131 3.52 0.34 -3.59
C GLY A 131 2.91 -0.77 -2.73
N VAL A 132 2.92 -2.01 -3.21
CA VAL A 132 2.43 -3.19 -2.47
C VAL A 132 3.25 -3.39 -1.19
N PHE A 133 4.58 -3.36 -1.27
CA PHE A 133 5.44 -3.49 -0.08
C PHE A 133 5.27 -2.32 0.90
N ALA A 134 5.17 -1.08 0.40
CA ALA A 134 4.94 0.08 1.24
C ALA A 134 3.60 0.00 1.98
N ARG A 135 2.55 -0.50 1.32
CA ARG A 135 1.24 -0.76 1.94
C ARG A 135 1.32 -1.86 2.99
N LEU A 136 1.94 -3.00 2.68
CA LEU A 136 2.15 -4.11 3.62
C LEU A 136 2.80 -3.63 4.93
N ILE A 137 3.92 -2.90 4.84
CA ILE A 137 4.63 -2.41 6.02
C ILE A 137 3.80 -1.39 6.81
N ARG A 138 3.04 -0.54 6.12
CA ARG A 138 2.17 0.44 6.79
C ARG A 138 1.03 -0.25 7.54
N ASP A 139 0.34 -1.18 6.90
CA ASP A 139 -0.80 -1.87 7.50
C ASP A 139 -0.32 -2.73 8.68
N LEU A 140 0.89 -3.28 8.60
CA LEU A 140 1.55 -3.92 9.73
C LEU A 140 1.81 -2.94 10.89
N LYS A 141 2.28 -1.72 10.62
CA LYS A 141 2.44 -0.68 11.66
C LYS A 141 1.12 -0.33 12.31
N GLU A 142 0.07 -0.18 11.52
CA GLU A 142 -1.26 0.15 12.02
C GLU A 142 -1.89 -0.99 12.82
N ALA A 143 -1.69 -2.24 12.40
CA ALA A 143 -2.14 -3.40 13.15
C ALA A 143 -1.39 -3.52 14.49
N THR A 144 -0.06 -3.45 14.46
CA THR A 144 0.77 -3.56 15.66
C THR A 144 0.56 -2.41 16.63
N SER A 145 0.24 -1.19 16.17
CA SER A 145 -0.04 -0.05 17.07
C SER A 145 -1.33 -0.19 17.88
N ARG A 146 -2.22 -1.11 17.49
CA ARG A 146 -3.46 -1.41 18.21
C ARG A 146 -3.27 -2.52 19.25
N ASP A 147 -2.09 -3.14 19.32
CA ASP A 147 -1.75 -4.20 20.25
C ASP A 147 -0.59 -3.73 21.16
N ALA A 148 -0.83 -3.72 22.47
CA ALA A 148 0.11 -3.18 23.45
C ALA A 148 1.43 -3.97 23.53
N ASP A 149 1.42 -5.26 23.18
CA ASP A 149 2.59 -6.13 23.22
C ASP A 149 3.37 -6.09 21.90
N LEU A 150 2.67 -5.95 20.76
CA LEU A 150 3.31 -5.85 19.44
C LEU A 150 3.86 -4.46 19.13
N HIS A 151 3.24 -3.40 19.65
CA HIS A 151 3.64 -2.02 19.34
C HIS A 151 5.11 -1.73 19.68
N PRO A 152 5.63 -2.08 20.89
CA PRO A 152 7.04 -1.85 21.21
C PRO A 152 8.00 -2.59 20.27
N LEU A 153 7.67 -3.83 19.87
CA LEU A 153 8.51 -4.61 18.95
C LEU A 153 8.58 -3.99 17.56
N MET A 154 7.47 -3.42 17.08
CA MET A 154 7.45 -2.70 15.81
C MET A 154 8.30 -1.42 15.89
N VAL A 155 8.19 -0.67 16.98
CA VAL A 155 9.02 0.53 17.21
C VAL A 155 10.51 0.19 17.27
N GLU A 156 10.89 -0.85 18.03
CA GLU A 156 12.29 -1.30 18.12
C GLU A 156 12.86 -1.72 16.76
N PHE A 157 12.06 -2.39 15.92
CA PHE A 157 12.48 -2.72 14.56
C PHE A 157 12.70 -1.46 13.71
N GLU A 158 11.78 -0.49 13.75
CA GLU A 158 11.96 0.76 13.02
C GLU A 158 13.16 1.58 13.51
N GLU A 159 13.41 1.62 14.82
CA GLU A 159 14.57 2.28 15.41
C GLU A 159 15.87 1.60 14.95
N ALA A 160 15.93 0.26 14.96
CA ALA A 160 17.09 -0.46 14.44
C ALA A 160 17.36 -0.18 12.95
N VAL A 161 16.30 0.02 12.15
CA VAL A 161 16.45 0.48 10.75
C VAL A 161 17.00 1.91 10.68
N ARG A 162 16.54 2.82 11.54
CA ARG A 162 17.01 4.22 11.58
C ARG A 162 18.47 4.34 12.03
N ASP A 163 18.90 3.52 12.99
CA ASP A 163 20.27 3.46 13.49
C ASP A 163 21.31 3.19 12.39
N LEU A 164 20.93 2.42 11.36
CA LEU A 164 21.77 2.12 10.19
C LEU A 164 22.11 3.34 9.33
N ARG A 165 21.45 4.48 9.57
CA ARG A 165 21.87 5.75 8.98
C ARG A 165 23.22 6.20 9.54
N ALA A 166 23.44 6.03 10.85
CA ALA A 166 24.63 6.47 11.55
C ALA A 166 25.73 5.39 11.56
N ASP A 167 25.36 4.13 11.73
CA ASP A 167 26.30 3.00 11.81
C ASP A 167 25.78 1.77 11.06
N ARG A 168 26.51 1.37 10.01
CA ARG A 168 26.22 0.19 9.18
C ARG A 168 27.11 -0.99 9.54
N SER A 169 27.64 -1.02 10.77
CA SER A 169 28.47 -2.10 11.24
C SER A 169 27.71 -3.44 11.18
N PRO A 170 28.44 -4.55 11.03
CA PRO A 170 27.88 -5.89 11.08
C PRO A 170 27.02 -6.12 12.33
N GLY A 171 27.41 -5.54 13.48
CA GLY A 171 26.61 -5.61 14.71
C GLY A 171 25.23 -4.96 14.55
N ARG A 172 25.16 -3.74 14.01
CA ARG A 172 23.88 -3.03 13.79
C ARG A 172 22.99 -3.74 12.78
N ILE A 173 23.57 -4.29 11.71
CA ILE A 173 22.84 -5.09 10.72
C ILE A 173 22.20 -6.32 11.39
N LYS A 174 22.96 -7.06 12.21
CA LYS A 174 22.45 -8.22 12.95
C LYS A 174 21.32 -7.84 13.90
N THR A 175 21.46 -6.73 14.64
CA THR A 175 20.40 -6.22 15.53
C THR A 175 19.12 -5.92 14.74
N CYS A 176 19.21 -5.30 13.58
CA CYS A 176 18.04 -5.02 12.75
C CYS A 176 17.28 -6.31 12.34
N ILE A 177 18.01 -7.32 11.87
CA ILE A 177 17.43 -8.63 11.53
C ILE A 177 16.82 -9.30 12.78
N GLN A 178 17.52 -9.24 13.91
CA GLN A 178 17.04 -9.79 15.17
C GLN A 178 15.70 -9.18 15.58
N LYS A 179 15.58 -7.84 15.54
CA LYS A 179 14.34 -7.13 15.90
C LYS A 179 13.19 -7.51 14.98
N GLN A 180 13.43 -7.66 13.68
CA GLN A 180 12.40 -8.13 12.76
C GLN A 180 11.94 -9.57 13.06
N VAL A 181 12.87 -10.48 13.34
CA VAL A 181 12.52 -11.87 13.68
C VAL A 181 11.70 -11.93 14.97
N ASN A 182 12.08 -11.17 16.00
CA ASN A 182 11.33 -11.09 17.25
C ASN A 182 9.90 -10.56 17.03
N LEU A 183 9.74 -9.54 16.19
CA LEU A 183 8.42 -9.03 15.81
C LEU A 183 7.58 -10.12 15.11
N LEU A 184 8.15 -10.86 14.15
CA LEU A 184 7.44 -11.92 13.44
C LEU A 184 7.04 -13.09 14.36
N GLU A 185 7.87 -13.43 15.33
CA GLU A 185 7.51 -14.42 16.36
C GLU A 185 6.32 -13.96 17.19
N ALA A 186 6.37 -12.73 17.70
CA ALA A 186 5.29 -12.19 18.50
C ALA A 186 3.98 -12.10 17.71
N ILE A 187 4.05 -11.72 16.43
CA ILE A 187 2.90 -11.72 15.52
C ILE A 187 2.36 -13.15 15.36
N GLY A 188 3.21 -14.12 15.05
CA GLY A 188 2.80 -15.51 14.83
C GLY A 188 2.24 -16.18 16.09
N GLN A 189 2.68 -15.77 17.28
CA GLN A 189 2.09 -16.22 18.56
C GLN A 189 0.63 -15.77 18.74
N ARG A 190 0.16 -14.77 17.99
CA ARG A 190 -1.24 -14.33 18.02
C ARG A 190 -2.14 -15.08 17.05
N CYS A 191 -1.59 -15.96 16.21
CA CYS A 191 -2.41 -16.82 15.37
C CYS A 191 -3.25 -17.79 16.22
N PRO A 192 -4.56 -17.96 15.91
CA PRO A 192 -5.40 -18.95 16.58
C PRO A 192 -4.77 -20.35 16.53
N GLY A 193 -4.72 -21.03 17.68
CA GLY A 193 -4.20 -22.40 17.78
C GLY A 193 -2.67 -22.52 17.89
N VAL A 194 -1.93 -21.41 17.88
CA VAL A 194 -0.48 -21.40 18.10
C VAL A 194 -0.17 -21.34 19.60
N ASN A 195 0.62 -22.30 20.08
CA ASN A 195 1.13 -22.38 21.46
C ASN A 195 2.67 -22.37 21.52
N ALA A 196 3.32 -22.29 20.37
CA ALA A 196 4.77 -22.31 20.25
C ALA A 196 5.40 -20.94 20.51
N ASN A 197 6.61 -20.95 21.08
CA ASN A 197 7.35 -19.73 21.43
C ASN A 197 8.44 -19.35 20.41
N THR A 198 8.68 -20.20 19.41
CA THR A 198 9.74 -19.97 18.40
C THR A 198 9.16 -19.95 17.00
N LEU A 199 9.67 -19.08 16.12
CA LEU A 199 9.14 -18.91 14.76
C LEU A 199 9.11 -20.22 13.99
N GLY A 200 10.16 -21.03 14.14
CA GLY A 200 10.26 -22.34 13.48
C GLY A 200 9.14 -23.29 13.88
N GLN A 201 8.76 -23.33 15.16
CA GLN A 201 7.66 -24.15 15.67
C GLN A 201 6.29 -23.53 15.34
N ILE A 202 6.18 -22.20 15.38
CA ILE A 202 4.98 -21.47 14.96
C ILE A 202 4.63 -21.82 13.52
N CYS A 203 5.63 -21.89 12.63
CA CYS A 203 5.42 -22.30 11.23
C CYS A 203 4.76 -23.67 11.09
N ASP A 204 4.98 -24.60 12.02
CA ASP A 204 4.36 -25.93 12.01
C ASP A 204 2.92 -25.94 12.54
N GLN A 205 2.49 -24.86 13.21
CA GLN A 205 1.16 -24.72 13.81
C GLN A 205 0.25 -23.79 12.99
N VAL A 206 0.83 -22.83 12.27
CA VAL A 206 0.11 -21.94 11.36
C VAL A 206 -0.40 -22.71 10.13
N GLY A 207 -1.71 -22.61 9.85
CA GLY A 207 -2.39 -23.35 8.78
C GLY A 207 -2.56 -22.61 7.45
N THR A 208 -1.92 -21.46 7.26
CA THR A 208 -2.15 -20.53 6.14
C THR A 208 -1.19 -20.72 4.96
N TRP A 209 -0.24 -21.65 5.06
CA TRP A 209 0.79 -21.84 4.04
C TRP A 209 0.21 -22.39 2.74
N PRO A 210 0.55 -21.81 1.57
CA PRO A 210 0.07 -22.32 0.28
C PRO A 210 0.77 -23.61 -0.15
N HIS A 211 1.97 -23.87 0.38
CA HIS A 211 2.75 -25.06 0.10
C HIS A 211 3.81 -25.31 1.18
N ASN A 212 4.13 -26.59 1.46
CA ASN A 212 5.13 -26.95 2.47
C ASN A 212 6.52 -26.34 2.21
N LYS A 213 6.91 -26.12 0.95
CA LYS A 213 8.20 -25.46 0.65
C LYS A 213 8.24 -23.97 0.96
N VAL A 214 7.10 -23.29 0.96
CA VAL A 214 7.02 -21.90 1.41
C VAL A 214 7.18 -21.84 2.93
N LYS A 215 6.54 -22.77 3.65
CA LYS A 215 6.75 -22.97 5.09
C LYS A 215 8.22 -23.30 5.41
N ASP A 216 8.79 -24.28 4.73
CA ASP A 216 10.19 -24.71 4.93
C ASP A 216 11.15 -23.53 4.70
N ALA A 217 10.93 -22.69 3.68
CA ALA A 217 11.74 -21.51 3.43
C ALA A 217 11.74 -20.53 4.62
N MET A 218 10.57 -20.27 5.23
CA MET A 218 10.49 -19.42 6.42
C MET A 218 11.22 -20.04 7.62
N LYS A 219 11.12 -21.37 7.79
CA LYS A 219 11.86 -22.10 8.84
C LYS A 219 13.37 -22.02 8.63
N GLU A 220 13.85 -22.12 7.40
CA GLU A 220 15.29 -21.96 7.09
C GLU A 220 15.77 -20.52 7.29
N MET A 221 14.93 -19.50 7.02
CA MET A 221 15.23 -18.11 7.37
C MET A 221 15.36 -17.91 8.89
N TYR A 222 14.47 -18.53 9.67
CA TYR A 222 14.55 -18.53 11.12
C TYR A 222 15.80 -19.26 11.64
N ARG A 223 16.14 -20.41 11.03
CA ARG A 223 17.38 -21.14 11.33
C ARG A 223 18.60 -20.28 11.05
N PHE A 224 18.65 -19.57 9.92
CA PHE A 224 19.73 -18.62 9.63
C PHE A 224 19.90 -17.58 10.75
N ALA A 225 18.82 -16.96 11.21
CA ALA A 225 18.87 -15.98 12.31
C ALA A 225 19.33 -16.59 13.66
N SER A 226 19.09 -17.89 13.86
CA SER A 226 19.48 -18.62 15.07
C SER A 226 20.92 -19.10 15.03
N ASP A 227 21.38 -19.59 13.87
CA ASP A 227 22.66 -20.24 13.68
C ASP A 227 23.79 -19.26 13.34
N TYR A 228 23.48 -18.15 12.65
CA TYR A 228 24.48 -17.14 12.31
C TYR A 228 24.94 -16.39 13.58
N PRO A 229 26.26 -16.31 13.86
CA PRO A 229 26.76 -15.75 15.11
C PRO A 229 26.33 -14.30 15.38
N GLY A 230 25.65 -14.12 16.52
CA GLY A 230 25.30 -12.81 17.06
C GLY A 230 24.11 -12.12 16.40
N ILE A 231 23.24 -12.85 15.67
CA ILE A 231 21.91 -12.33 15.30
C ILE A 231 20.94 -12.51 16.48
N ARG A 232 20.55 -13.75 16.78
CA ARG A 232 19.57 -14.02 17.86
C ARG A 232 20.22 -14.57 19.13
N HIS A 233 21.15 -15.50 18.97
CA HIS A 233 21.87 -16.17 20.06
C HIS A 233 23.39 -16.15 19.75
N GLY A 234 24.20 -16.78 20.60
CA GLY A 234 25.64 -16.94 20.35
C GLY A 234 25.94 -17.57 18.97
N GLY A 235 25.02 -18.39 18.46
CA GLY A 235 25.10 -19.03 17.14
C GLY A 235 26.22 -20.07 17.07
N ASN A 236 26.55 -20.51 15.85
CA ASN A 236 27.68 -21.40 15.58
C ASN A 236 28.69 -20.66 14.70
N ALA A 237 29.89 -20.42 15.23
CA ALA A 237 30.96 -19.71 14.51
C ALA A 237 31.31 -20.36 13.16
N ASN A 238 31.18 -21.68 13.05
CA ASN A 238 31.46 -22.44 11.82
C ASN A 238 30.40 -22.22 10.73
N ASN A 239 29.21 -21.72 11.08
CA ASN A 239 28.14 -21.43 10.12
C ASN A 239 28.31 -20.05 9.46
N ARG A 240 29.31 -19.26 9.87
CA ARG A 240 29.62 -17.97 9.25
C ARG A 240 30.54 -18.17 8.04
N ILE A 241 29.96 -18.15 6.84
CA ILE A 241 30.72 -18.20 5.58
C ILE A 241 31.45 -16.87 5.32
N ARG A 242 30.79 -15.74 5.57
CA ARG A 242 31.36 -14.38 5.48
C ARG A 242 30.65 -13.46 6.46
N GLU A 243 31.17 -12.25 6.62
CA GLU A 243 30.50 -11.20 7.39
C GLU A 243 29.22 -10.70 6.69
N ILE A 244 28.28 -10.22 7.50
CA ILE A 244 26.99 -9.73 7.03
C ILE A 244 27.12 -8.29 6.55
N GLU A 245 26.48 -7.97 5.43
CA GLU A 245 26.59 -6.70 4.74
C GLU A 245 25.18 -6.15 4.43
N MET A 246 25.11 -4.89 3.99
CA MET A 246 23.84 -4.23 3.68
C MET A 246 22.98 -4.98 2.66
N ARG A 247 23.59 -5.68 1.70
CA ARG A 247 22.83 -6.52 0.73
C ARG A 247 22.05 -7.64 1.40
N ASP A 248 22.58 -8.20 2.49
CA ASP A 248 21.94 -9.28 3.23
C ASP A 248 20.75 -8.73 4.00
N LEU A 249 20.94 -7.57 4.65
CA LEU A 249 19.85 -6.88 5.33
C LEU A 249 18.68 -6.60 4.38
N VAL A 250 18.96 -6.01 3.21
CA VAL A 250 17.91 -5.69 2.22
C VAL A 250 17.15 -6.96 1.82
N SER A 251 17.88 -8.03 1.52
CA SER A 251 17.28 -9.29 1.07
C SER A 251 16.46 -9.97 2.17
N VAL A 252 17.05 -10.13 3.36
CA VAL A 252 16.42 -10.77 4.52
C VAL A 252 15.19 -9.99 4.95
N THR A 253 15.27 -8.65 4.99
CA THR A 253 14.15 -7.81 5.43
C THR A 253 12.95 -7.94 4.51
N VAL A 254 13.18 -7.94 3.19
CA VAL A 254 12.13 -8.11 2.18
C VAL A 254 11.49 -9.50 2.27
N LEU A 255 12.30 -10.55 2.40
CA LEU A 255 11.80 -11.92 2.54
C LEU A 255 10.95 -12.07 3.81
N LEU A 256 11.49 -11.64 4.96
CA LEU A 256 10.80 -11.72 6.25
C LEU A 256 9.49 -10.92 6.26
N ALA A 257 9.48 -9.71 5.71
CA ALA A 257 8.25 -8.93 5.54
C ALA A 257 7.26 -9.64 4.60
N GLY A 258 7.74 -10.25 3.52
CA GLY A 258 6.91 -11.00 2.58
C GLY A 258 6.26 -12.26 3.16
N PHE A 259 6.77 -12.79 4.28
CA PHE A 259 6.15 -13.91 4.98
C PHE A 259 5.07 -13.48 5.99
N THR A 260 5.01 -12.20 6.38
CA THR A 260 4.05 -11.70 7.37
C THR A 260 2.58 -12.03 7.04
N PRO A 261 2.09 -11.95 5.78
CA PRO A 261 0.70 -12.29 5.46
C PRO A 261 0.31 -13.74 5.78
N TYR A 262 1.27 -14.67 5.90
CA TYR A 262 0.99 -16.03 6.35
C TYR A 262 0.92 -16.12 7.88
N LEU A 263 1.56 -15.20 8.60
CA LEU A 263 1.72 -15.27 10.06
C LEU A 263 0.65 -14.49 10.83
N THR A 264 -0.35 -13.90 10.16
CA THR A 264 -1.38 -13.12 10.84
C THR A 264 -2.62 -12.89 10.00
N ASP A 265 -3.78 -12.87 10.65
CA ASP A 265 -5.05 -12.43 10.07
C ASP A 265 -5.28 -10.91 10.26
N LEU A 266 -4.34 -10.19 10.86
CA LEU A 266 -4.41 -8.73 11.06
C LEU A 266 -4.26 -7.95 9.75
N LEU A 267 -3.81 -8.61 8.69
CA LEU A 267 -3.55 -8.03 7.38
C LEU A 267 -4.54 -8.56 6.35
N ASN A 268 -5.11 -7.68 5.55
CA ASN A 268 -5.93 -8.06 4.40
C ASN A 268 -5.10 -7.92 3.11
N SER A 269 -4.76 -9.06 2.50
CA SER A 269 -3.94 -9.12 1.29
C SER A 269 -4.59 -8.43 0.07
N ASP A 270 -5.92 -8.46 -0.04
CA ASP A 270 -6.64 -7.77 -1.12
C ASP A 270 -6.53 -6.25 -0.96
N ASN A 271 -6.69 -5.74 0.27
CA ASN A 271 -6.49 -4.32 0.57
C ASN A 271 -5.03 -3.90 0.38
N ILE A 272 -4.08 -4.78 0.71
CA ILE A 272 -2.66 -4.53 0.46
C ILE A 272 -2.40 -4.38 -1.03
N TYR A 273 -3.01 -5.22 -1.89
CA TYR A 273 -2.83 -5.15 -3.33
C TYR A 273 -3.60 -3.97 -3.96
N ARG A 274 -4.93 -3.91 -3.76
CA ARG A 274 -5.86 -3.00 -4.46
C ARG A 274 -6.09 -1.66 -3.79
N GLY A 275 -5.77 -1.53 -2.51
CA GLY A 275 -6.28 -0.43 -1.67
C GLY A 275 -7.59 -0.81 -0.97
N ALA A 276 -7.88 -0.14 0.14
CA ALA A 276 -9.12 -0.31 0.92
C ALA A 276 -10.18 0.71 0.47
#